data_AF-A0A4Y7U3T1-F1
#
_entry.id   AF-A0A4Y7U3T1-F1
#
_cell.length_a   1.000
_cell.length_b   1.000
_cell.length_c   1.000
_cell.angle_alpha   90.00
_cell.angle_beta   90.00
_cell.angle_gamma   90.00
#
_symmetry.space_group_name_H-M   'P 1'
#
loop_
_entity.id
_entity.type
_entity.pdbx_description
1 polymer ?
#
loop_
_entity_poly.entity_id
_entity_poly.type
_entity_poly.pdbx_seq_one_letter_code
_entity_poly.pdbx_strand_id
1 'polypeptide(L)'
;EERAHMLKLVKYINERGGHATITDLKAPKTSYTTFKEMFETLYNHEIFVSESINELVHITFSEKDYATHNFLQWYVAEQIEEEATAKSILDKINLIGD
;
A
#
# COMPACT_ATOMS: atom_id res chain seq x y z
N GLU A 1 5.18 9.18 4.18
CA GLU A 1 3.99 8.46 3.68
C GLU A 1 3.29 7.65 4.77
N GLU A 2 3.67 6.38 4.99
CA GLU A 2 2.75 5.32 5.44
C GLU A 2 1.95 5.58 6.71
N ARG A 3 2.57 6.18 7.74
CA ARG A 3 1.86 6.50 8.98
C ARG A 3 0.70 7.49 8.72
N ALA A 4 0.89 8.44 7.80
CA ALA A 4 -0.15 9.38 7.41
C ALA A 4 -1.28 8.69 6.64
N HIS A 5 -0.95 7.73 5.78
CA HIS A 5 -1.91 6.92 5.02
C HIS A 5 -2.81 6.12 5.97
N MET A 6 -2.19 5.41 6.91
CA MET A 6 -2.89 4.70 7.99
C MET A 6 -3.81 5.63 8.78
N LEU A 7 -3.32 6.81 9.21
CA LEU A 7 -4.14 7.74 9.99
C LEU A 7 -5.33 8.30 9.20
N LYS A 8 -5.20 8.43 7.88
CA LYS A 8 -6.30 8.83 6.99
C LYS A 8 -7.38 7.75 6.94
N LEU A 9 -7.02 6.45 6.88
CA LEU A 9 -7.96 5.33 7.01
C LEU A 9 -8.66 5.34 8.37
N VAL A 10 -7.90 5.46 9.46
CA VAL A 10 -8.42 5.50 10.84
C VAL A 10 -9.45 6.62 11.00
N LYS A 11 -9.12 7.82 10.52
CA LYS A 11 -10.01 8.97 10.56
C LYS A 11 -11.30 8.70 9.79
N TYR A 12 -11.18 8.19 8.56
CA TYR A 12 -12.33 7.89 7.72
C TYR A 12 -13.28 6.87 8.34
N ILE A 13 -12.75 5.78 8.91
CA ILE A 13 -13.54 4.75 9.59
C ILE A 13 -14.33 5.38 10.75
N ASN A 14 -13.68 6.21 11.56
CA ASN A 14 -14.33 6.87 12.69
C ASN A 14 -15.39 7.88 12.25
N GLU A 15 -15.16 8.63 11.16
CA GLU A 15 -16.13 9.57 10.59
C GLU A 15 -17.37 8.88 10.00
N ARG A 16 -17.24 7.62 9.54
CA ARG A 16 -18.35 6.80 9.05
C ARG A 16 -19.09 6.04 10.16
N GLY A 17 -18.80 6.33 11.42
CA GLY A 17 -19.44 5.70 12.59
C GLY A 17 -18.86 4.36 13.00
N GLY A 18 -17.74 3.93 12.40
CA GLY A 18 -16.97 2.78 12.84
C GLY A 18 -16.01 3.10 13.99
N HIS A 19 -15.33 2.07 14.50
CA HIS A 19 -14.24 2.22 15.47
C HIS A 19 -12.98 1.54 14.94
N ALA A 20 -12.05 2.34 14.43
CA ALA A 20 -10.80 1.81 13.91
C ALA A 20 -9.97 1.15 15.04
N THR A 21 -9.62 -0.11 14.86
CA THR A 21 -8.77 -0.86 15.79
C THR A 21 -7.41 -1.10 15.14
N ILE A 22 -6.35 -0.73 15.84
CA ILE A 22 -4.97 -1.01 15.42
C ILE A 22 -4.50 -2.26 16.14
N THR A 23 -4.14 -3.29 15.36
CA THR A 23 -3.63 -4.56 15.88
C THR A 23 -2.10 -4.55 15.96
N ASP A 24 -1.55 -5.62 16.53
CA ASP A 24 -0.10 -5.84 16.56
C ASP A 24 0.49 -5.83 15.16
N LEU A 25 1.66 -5.19 15.03
CA LEU A 25 2.42 -5.12 13.79
C LEU A 25 3.57 -6.13 13.85
N LYS A 26 3.74 -6.91 12.79
CA LYS A 26 4.92 -7.75 12.64
C LYS A 26 6.15 -6.86 12.50
N ALA A 27 7.24 -7.23 13.17
CA ALA A 27 8.51 -6.55 13.00
C ALA A 27 8.97 -6.68 11.53
N PRO A 28 9.46 -5.59 10.90
CA PRO A 28 9.98 -5.66 9.55
C PRO A 28 11.27 -6.49 9.52
N LYS A 29 11.57 -7.07 8.35
CA LYS A 29 12.88 -7.68 8.10
C LYS A 29 13.95 -6.58 8.09
N THR A 30 14.99 -6.75 8.91
CA THR A 30 16.06 -5.73 9.10
C THR A 30 17.39 -6.11 8.46
N SER A 31 17.53 -7.35 7.98
CA SER A 31 18.76 -7.85 7.35
C SER A 31 18.49 -8.36 5.95
N TYR A 32 19.28 -7.92 4.98
CA TYR A 32 19.22 -8.33 3.58
C TYR A 32 20.63 -8.70 3.10
N THR A 33 20.71 -9.69 2.22
CA THR A 33 21.98 -10.19 1.69
C THR A 33 22.53 -9.25 0.64
N THR A 34 21.64 -8.67 -0.18
CA THR A 34 22.00 -7.73 -1.25
C THR A 34 21.03 -6.55 -1.31
N PHE A 35 21.46 -5.44 -1.91
CA PHE A 35 20.56 -4.33 -2.22
C PHE A 35 19.43 -4.76 -3.14
N LYS A 36 19.71 -5.62 -4.12
CA LYS A 36 18.71 -6.18 -5.01
C LYS A 36 17.61 -6.91 -4.23
N GLU A 37 17.97 -7.79 -3.29
CA GLU A 37 17.00 -8.49 -2.45
C GLU A 37 16.12 -7.52 -1.64
N MET A 38 16.70 -6.45 -1.11
CA MET A 38 15.97 -5.42 -0.38
C MET A 38 14.95 -4.71 -1.26
N PHE A 39 15.33 -4.28 -2.46
CA PHE A 39 14.43 -3.56 -3.38
C PHE A 39 13.40 -4.46 -4.06
N GLU A 40 13.72 -5.74 -4.30
CA GLU A 40 12.71 -6.75 -4.68
C GLU A 40 11.69 -6.95 -3.55
N THR A 41 12.13 -6.97 -2.29
CA THR A 41 11.22 -7.05 -1.14
C THR A 41 10.32 -5.81 -1.06
N LEU A 42 10.87 -4.60 -1.26
CA LEU A 42 10.10 -3.36 -1.31
C LEU A 42 9.06 -3.40 -2.44
N TYR A 43 9.46 -3.73 -3.67
CA TYR A 43 8.54 -3.77 -4.80
C TYR A 43 7.40 -4.77 -4.60
N ASN A 44 7.71 -5.97 -4.07
CA ASN A 44 6.68 -6.95 -3.74
C ASN A 44 5.74 -6.47 -2.61
N HIS A 45 6.25 -5.67 -1.67
CA HIS A 45 5.41 -5.06 -0.64
C HIS A 45 4.43 -4.06 -1.25
N GLU A 46 4.88 -3.20 -2.17
CA GLU A 46 4.00 -2.25 -2.85
C GLU A 46 2.92 -2.95 -3.67
N ILE A 47 3.25 -4.02 -4.40
CA ILE A 47 2.25 -4.84 -5.11
C ILE A 47 1.21 -5.38 -4.12
N PHE A 48 1.64 -5.91 -2.97
CA PHE A 48 0.73 -6.44 -1.96
C PHE A 48 -0.22 -5.36 -1.41
N VAL A 49 0.26 -4.12 -1.22
CA VAL A 49 -0.57 -3.00 -0.80
C VAL A 49 -1.55 -2.61 -1.92
N SER A 50 -1.09 -2.51 -3.16
CA SER A 50 -1.94 -2.28 -4.35
C SER A 50 -3.08 -3.30 -4.46
N GLU A 51 -2.77 -4.59 -4.31
CA GLU A 51 -3.76 -5.68 -4.30
C GLU A 51 -4.77 -5.51 -3.16
N SER A 52 -4.31 -5.14 -1.97
CA SER A 52 -5.17 -4.90 -0.80
C SER A 52 -6.12 -3.71 -1.04
N ILE A 53 -5.66 -2.63 -1.66
CA ILE A 53 -6.52 -1.49 -2.04
C ILE A 53 -7.53 -1.88 -3.12
N ASN A 54 -7.11 -2.66 -4.12
CA ASN A 54 -8.00 -3.15 -5.18
C ASN A 54 -9.11 -4.04 -4.62
N GLU A 55 -8.80 -4.90 -3.67
CA GLU A 55 -9.80 -5.73 -3.00
C GLU A 55 -10.82 -4.87 -2.23
N LEU A 56 -10.36 -3.84 -1.51
CA LEU A 56 -11.27 -2.89 -0.86
C LEU A 56 -12.18 -2.20 -1.88
N VAL A 57 -11.64 -1.75 -3.01
CA VAL A 57 -12.43 -1.16 -4.11
C VAL A 57 -13.46 -2.16 -4.65
N HIS A 58 -13.08 -3.42 -4.85
CA HIS A 58 -13.99 -4.47 -5.29
C HIS A 58 -15.17 -4.63 -4.31
N ILE A 59 -14.88 -4.73 -3.01
CA ILE A 59 -15.88 -4.82 -1.95
C ILE A 59 -16.84 -3.63 -2.00
N THR A 60 -16.35 -2.40 -2.22
CA THR A 60 -17.24 -1.22 -2.31
C THR A 60 -18.28 -1.34 -3.41
N PHE A 61 -17.95 -1.96 -4.56
CA PHE A 61 -18.93 -2.16 -5.63
C PHE A 61 -19.93 -3.28 -5.31
N SER A 62 -19.45 -4.37 -4.71
CA SER A 62 -20.30 -5.48 -4.26
C SER A 62 -21.34 -5.02 -3.24
N GLU A 63 -20.96 -4.13 -2.32
CA GLU A 63 -21.82 -3.55 -1.28
C GLU A 63 -22.54 -2.27 -1.71
N LYS A 64 -22.28 -1.76 -2.92
CA LYS A 64 -22.79 -0.47 -3.44
C LYS A 64 -22.41 0.73 -2.55
N ASP A 65 -21.26 0.68 -1.87
CA ASP A 65 -20.72 1.79 -1.06
C ASP A 65 -19.90 2.76 -1.93
N TYR A 66 -20.61 3.58 -2.70
CA TYR A 66 -19.99 4.56 -3.59
C TYR A 66 -19.21 5.66 -2.86
N ALA A 67 -19.55 5.93 -1.60
CA ALA A 67 -18.85 6.93 -0.80
C ALA A 67 -17.45 6.42 -0.38
N THR A 68 -17.36 5.17 0.08
CA THR A 68 -16.06 4.54 0.35
C THR A 68 -15.27 4.32 -0.93
N HIS A 69 -15.92 3.98 -2.04
CA HIS A 69 -15.26 3.91 -3.34
C HIS A 69 -14.54 5.22 -3.70
N ASN A 70 -15.25 6.35 -3.57
CA ASN A 70 -14.70 7.68 -3.83
C ASN A 70 -13.55 8.03 -2.88
N PHE A 71 -13.67 7.69 -1.59
CA PHE A 71 -12.59 7.88 -0.63
C PHE A 71 -11.33 7.07 -0.99
N LEU A 72 -11.49 5.82 -1.43
CA LEU A 72 -10.40 4.93 -1.80
C LEU A 72 -9.65 5.38 -3.06
N GLN A 73 -10.24 6.23 -3.92
CA GLN A 73 -9.58 6.72 -5.13
C GLN A 73 -8.26 7.44 -4.85
N TRP A 74 -8.13 8.08 -3.68
CA TRP A 74 -6.86 8.66 -3.28
C TRP A 74 -5.76 7.60 -3.12
N TYR A 75 -6.07 6.45 -2.51
CA TYR A 75 -5.11 5.35 -2.32
C TYR A 75 -4.81 4.64 -3.64
N VAL A 76 -5.81 4.51 -4.53
CA VAL A 76 -5.58 3.95 -5.88
C VAL A 76 -4.58 4.80 -6.64
N ALA A 77 -4.72 6.13 -6.60
CA ALA A 77 -3.77 7.04 -7.23
C ALA A 77 -2.39 6.97 -6.58
N GLU A 78 -2.33 6.93 -5.25
CA GLU A 78 -1.07 6.82 -4.50
C GLU A 78 -0.30 5.54 -4.85
N GLN A 79 -0.96 4.38 -4.83
CA GLN A 79 -0.31 3.11 -5.15
C GLN A 79 0.21 3.03 -6.59
N ILE A 80 -0.43 3.71 -7.55
CA ILE A 80 0.08 3.80 -8.93
C ILE A 80 1.45 4.50 -8.94
N GLU A 81 1.60 5.58 -8.18
CA GLU A 81 2.86 6.33 -8.09
C GLU A 81 3.93 5.55 -7.28
N GLU A 82 3.53 4.91 -6.18
CA GLU A 82 4.44 4.12 -5.35
C GLU A 82 4.96 2.88 -6.08
N GLU A 83 4.09 2.13 -6.77
CA GLU A 83 4.49 0.96 -7.57
C GLU A 83 5.40 1.36 -8.73
N ALA A 84 5.09 2.45 -9.44
CA ALA A 84 5.93 2.97 -10.52
C ALA A 84 7.32 3.38 -10.00
N THR A 85 7.37 4.02 -8.82
CA THR A 85 8.61 4.42 -8.17
C THR A 85 9.45 3.21 -7.77
N ALA A 86 8.84 2.24 -7.06
CA ALA A 86 9.52 1.03 -6.63
C ALA A 86 10.05 0.22 -7.83
N LYS A 87 9.25 0.08 -8.88
CA LYS A 87 9.65 -0.56 -10.13
C LYS A 87 10.81 0.16 -10.81
N SER A 88 10.76 1.49 -10.90
CA SER A 88 11.84 2.28 -11.51
C SER A 88 13.18 2.08 -10.79
N ILE A 89 13.16 1.99 -9.46
CA ILE A 89 14.37 1.75 -8.66
C ILE A 89 14.89 0.35 -8.92
N LEU A 90 14.03 -0.67 -8.92
CA LEU A 90 14.43 -2.05 -9.19
C LEU A 90 15.02 -2.21 -10.60
N ASP A 91 14.42 -1.58 -11.60
CA ASP A 91 14.92 -1.61 -12.99
C ASP A 91 16.32 -0.97 -13.11
N LYS A 92 16.59 0.12 -12.37
CA LYS A 92 17.92 0.74 -12.31
C LYS A 92 18.96 -0.17 -11.65
N ILE A 93 18.60 -0.84 -10.56
CA ILE A 93 19.48 -1.80 -9.89
C ILE A 93 19.84 -2.95 -10.82
N ASN A 94 18.86 -3.48 -11.55
CA ASN A 94 19.08 -4.54 -12.53
C ASN A 94 19.98 -4.10 -13.69
N LEU A 95 19.95 -2.81 -14.06
CA LEU A 95 20.79 -2.26 -15.13
C LEU A 95 22.27 -2.10 -14.70
N ILE A 96 22.51 -1.77 -13.42
CA ILE A 96 23.87 -1.57 -12.90
C ILE A 96 24.63 -2.89 -12.80
N GLY A 97 23.92 -4.03 -12.63
CA GLY A 97 24.54 -5.33 -12.37
C GLY A 97 25.10 -5.42 -10.94
N ASP A 98 25.53 -6.62 -10.53
CA ASP A 98 26.17 -6.85 -9.23
C ASP A 98 27.52 -6.11 -9.11
#